data_AF-A0A412TJ46-F1
#
_entry.id   AF-A0A412TJ46-F1
#
_cell.length_a   1.000
_cell.length_b   1.000
_cell.length_c   1.000
_cell.angle_alpha   90.00
_cell.angle_beta   90.00
_cell.angle_gamma   90.00
#
_symmetry.space_group_name_H-M   'P 1'
#
loop_
_entity.id
_entity.type
_entity.pdbx_description
1 polymer ?
#
loop_
_entity_poly.entity_id
_entity_poly.type
_entity_poly.pdbx_seq_one_letter_code
_entity_poly.pdbx_strand_id
1 'polypeptide(L)'
;MFIDERTQNRIHAVPGESISHGTMRTQDLIPAFMDVVRDTPEYVQVMDAVPAHAKEDKDAEWWNSDEAAGLLESLFDTLDSHSPEGHYFGAHPGDGSDYGFWKTELF
;
A
#
# COMPACT_ATOMS: atom_id res chain seq x y z
N MET A 1 -11.19 -2.38 -8.23
CA MET A 1 -10.11 -1.80 -9.05
C MET A 1 -10.61 -0.51 -9.68
N PHE A 2 -9.74 0.50 -9.79
CA PHE A 2 -10.00 1.73 -10.54
C PHE A 2 -8.85 2.01 -11.50
N ILE A 3 -9.05 2.95 -12.43
CA ILE A 3 -7.99 3.45 -13.31
C ILE A 3 -7.59 4.82 -12.78
N ASP A 4 -6.31 5.04 -12.52
CA ASP A 4 -5.81 6.38 -12.23
C ASP A 4 -5.89 7.24 -13.49
N GLU A 5 -6.70 8.29 -13.45
CA GLU A 5 -6.96 9.16 -14.60
C GLU A 5 -5.70 9.89 -15.09
N ARG A 6 -4.72 10.11 -14.21
CA ARG A 6 -3.48 10.85 -14.52
C ARG A 6 -2.48 9.99 -15.27
N THR A 7 -2.30 8.75 -14.81
CA THR A 7 -1.28 7.83 -15.33
C THR A 7 -1.85 6.77 -16.28
N GLN A 8 -3.18 6.59 -16.29
CA GLN A 8 -3.90 5.49 -16.94
C GLN A 8 -3.52 4.11 -16.39
N ASN A 9 -2.85 4.05 -15.25
CA ASN A 9 -2.48 2.82 -14.57
C ASN A 9 -3.70 2.15 -13.92
N ARG A 10 -3.71 0.82 -13.91
CA ARG A 10 -4.72 0.05 -13.19
C ARG A 10 -4.30 -0.11 -11.73
N ILE A 11 -5.16 0.34 -10.83
CA ILE A 11 -4.97 0.22 -9.38
C ILE A 11 -5.91 -0.87 -8.84
N HIS A 12 -5.35 -1.91 -8.21
CA HIS A 12 -6.08 -3.08 -7.71
C HIS A 12 -6.72 -2.83 -6.34
N ALA A 13 -7.48 -1.75 -6.23
CA ALA A 13 -8.25 -1.40 -5.03
C ALA A 13 -9.63 -0.85 -5.39
N VAL A 14 -10.56 -0.80 -4.45
CA VAL A 14 -11.85 -0.13 -4.59
C VAL A 14 -11.88 1.03 -3.59
N PRO A 15 -12.08 2.29 -4.02
CA PRO A 15 -12.19 3.41 -3.09
C PRO A 15 -13.35 3.21 -2.11
N GLY A 16 -13.11 3.46 -0.83
CA GLY A 16 -14.06 3.19 0.25
C GLY A 16 -14.08 1.74 0.74
N GLU A 17 -13.21 0.86 0.24
CA GLU A 17 -13.02 -0.50 0.77
C GLU A 17 -11.60 -0.67 1.35
N SER A 18 -11.50 -1.56 2.33
CA SER A 18 -10.24 -1.93 2.98
C SER A 18 -9.30 -2.67 2.03
N ILE A 19 -8.04 -2.24 1.97
CA ILE A 19 -6.92 -2.96 1.37
C ILE A 19 -6.26 -3.86 2.42
N SER A 20 -6.10 -3.37 3.65
CA SER A 20 -5.59 -4.14 4.79
C SER A 20 -6.27 -3.66 6.06
N HIS A 21 -6.76 -4.60 6.88
CA HIS A 21 -7.51 -4.28 8.10
C HIS A 21 -7.02 -5.12 9.28
N GLY A 22 -6.94 -4.50 10.47
CA GLY A 22 -6.67 -5.18 11.73
C GLY A 22 -5.21 -5.63 11.92
N THR A 23 -4.29 -5.12 11.10
CA THR A 23 -2.86 -5.38 11.22
C THR A 23 -2.04 -4.13 10.89
N MET A 24 -1.02 -3.88 11.71
CA MET A 24 -0.01 -2.83 11.49
C MET A 24 1.37 -3.43 11.18
N ARG A 25 1.40 -4.74 10.89
CA ARG A 25 2.63 -5.50 10.67
C ARG A 25 3.10 -5.31 9.23
N THR A 26 4.37 -4.98 9.04
CA THR A 26 5.00 -4.81 7.72
C THR A 26 4.84 -6.06 6.84
N GLN A 27 4.93 -7.27 7.40
CA GLN A 27 4.73 -8.55 6.69
C GLN A 27 3.30 -8.78 6.16
N ASP A 28 2.34 -7.97 6.59
CA ASP A 28 0.98 -7.99 6.04
C ASP A 28 0.73 -6.76 5.15
N LEU A 29 1.17 -5.57 5.58
CA LEU A 29 0.96 -4.31 4.87
C LEU A 29 1.71 -4.25 3.53
N ILE A 30 3.01 -4.56 3.53
CA ILE A 30 3.86 -4.42 2.33
C ILE A 30 3.34 -5.31 1.18
N PRO A 31 3.08 -6.61 1.39
CA PRO A 31 2.53 -7.44 0.30
C PRO A 31 1.16 -6.97 -0.19
N ALA A 32 0.27 -6.54 0.70
CA ALA A 32 -1.06 -6.03 0.33
C ALA A 32 -0.94 -4.77 -0.55
N PHE A 33 -0.07 -3.84 -0.16
CA PHE A 33 0.15 -2.58 -0.88
C PHE A 33 0.85 -2.79 -2.22
N MET A 34 1.81 -3.72 -2.30
CA MET A 34 2.44 -4.09 -3.57
C MET A 34 1.45 -4.71 -4.57
N ASP A 35 0.48 -5.51 -4.11
CA ASP A 35 -0.55 -6.08 -5.01
C ASP A 35 -1.44 -5.00 -5.64
N VAL A 36 -1.70 -3.91 -4.90
CA VAL A 36 -2.49 -2.76 -5.39
C VAL A 36 -1.84 -2.11 -6.62
N VAL A 37 -0.51 -1.99 -6.63
CA VAL A 37 0.25 -1.34 -7.71
C VAL A 37 0.86 -2.31 -8.72
N ARG A 38 0.53 -3.61 -8.70
CA ARG A 38 1.23 -4.64 -9.50
C ARG A 38 1.25 -4.42 -11.02
N ASP A 39 0.31 -3.63 -11.56
CA ASP A 39 0.22 -3.29 -12.98
C ASP A 39 0.80 -1.90 -13.30
N THR A 40 1.58 -1.29 -12.39
CA THR A 40 2.19 0.03 -12.56
C THR A 40 3.71 -0.04 -12.73
N PRO A 41 4.35 0.99 -13.32
CA PRO A 41 5.81 1.05 -13.43
C PRO A 41 6.55 1.02 -12.08
N GLU A 42 5.94 1.54 -11.03
CA GLU A 42 6.48 1.61 -9.67
C GLU A 42 6.67 0.20 -9.08
N TYR A 43 5.79 -0.75 -9.43
CA TYR A 43 5.94 -2.15 -9.00
C TYR A 43 7.28 -2.75 -9.43
N VAL A 44 7.79 -2.41 -10.61
CA VAL A 44 9.08 -2.89 -11.11
C VAL A 44 10.24 -2.44 -10.20
N GLN A 45 10.11 -1.28 -9.53
CA GLN A 45 11.13 -0.78 -8.61
C GLN A 45 11.10 -1.52 -7.26
N VAL A 46 9.96 -2.07 -6.86
CA VAL A 46 9.76 -2.67 -5.53
C VAL A 46 9.60 -4.20 -5.54
N MET A 47 9.39 -4.84 -6.69
CA MET A 47 9.10 -6.28 -6.78
C MET A 47 10.19 -7.19 -6.16
N ASP A 48 11.43 -6.72 -6.20
CA ASP A 48 12.61 -7.39 -5.62
C ASP A 48 13.10 -6.76 -4.29
N ALA A 49 12.36 -5.77 -3.75
CA ALA A 49 12.75 -5.10 -2.51
C ALA A 49 12.57 -5.99 -1.26
N VAL A 50 11.61 -6.92 -1.29
CA VAL A 50 11.44 -7.92 -0.23
C VAL A 50 12.38 -9.10 -0.49
N PRO A 51 13.33 -9.41 0.42
CA PRO A 51 14.24 -10.55 0.27
C PRO A 51 13.50 -11.89 0.20
N ALA A 52 14.02 -12.85 -0.56
CA ALA A 52 13.40 -14.16 -0.72
C ALA A 52 13.12 -14.86 0.62
N HIS A 53 14.09 -14.85 1.55
CA HIS A 53 13.93 -15.46 2.87
C HIS A 53 12.78 -14.82 3.68
N ALA A 54 12.55 -13.51 3.56
CA ALA A 54 11.45 -12.83 4.23
C ALA A 54 10.09 -13.10 3.57
N LYS A 55 10.07 -13.31 2.24
CA LYS A 55 8.87 -13.78 1.52
C LYS A 55 8.44 -15.18 1.99
N GLU A 56 9.41 -16.04 2.31
CA GLU A 56 9.18 -17.42 2.77
C GLU A 56 8.91 -17.54 4.28
N ASP A 57 9.41 -16.58 5.07
CA ASP A 57 9.27 -16.54 6.53
C ASP A 57 8.71 -15.20 7.02
N LYS A 58 7.46 -15.22 7.49
CA LYS A 58 6.77 -14.03 8.04
C LYS A 58 7.34 -13.56 9.39
N ASP A 59 8.15 -14.38 10.04
CA ASP A 59 8.83 -14.05 11.30
C ASP A 59 10.30 -13.63 11.08
N ALA A 60 10.74 -13.54 9.81
CA ALA A 60 12.08 -13.05 9.47
C ALA A 60 12.35 -11.66 10.06
N GLU A 61 13.55 -11.47 10.61
CA GLU A 61 13.97 -10.21 11.25
C GLU A 61 13.87 -9.01 10.31
N TRP A 62 14.01 -9.24 8.99
CA TRP A 62 13.89 -8.20 7.96
C TRP A 62 12.57 -7.41 8.05
N TRP A 63 11.46 -8.05 8.42
CA TRP A 63 10.18 -7.34 8.56
C TRP A 63 10.21 -6.24 9.62
N ASN A 64 11.12 -6.33 10.59
CA ASN A 64 11.29 -5.32 11.64
C ASN A 64 12.50 -4.40 11.37
N SER A 65 13.09 -4.44 10.17
CA SER A 65 14.27 -3.64 9.83
C SER A 65 13.91 -2.27 9.25
N ASP A 66 14.87 -1.36 9.24
CA ASP A 66 14.72 -0.02 8.65
C ASP A 66 14.43 -0.09 7.14
N GLU A 67 14.93 -1.12 6.44
CA GLU A 67 14.64 -1.35 5.03
C GLU A 67 13.15 -1.68 4.78
N ALA A 68 12.54 -2.51 5.62
CA ALA A 68 11.11 -2.79 5.52
C ALA A 68 10.27 -1.55 5.85
N ALA A 69 10.68 -0.77 6.86
CA ALA A 69 10.02 0.49 7.21
C ALA A 69 10.09 1.51 6.05
N GLY A 70 11.26 1.70 5.45
CA GLY A 70 11.45 2.62 4.31
C GLY A 70 10.71 2.17 3.05
N LEU A 71 10.62 0.85 2.80
CA LEU A 71 9.79 0.32 1.72
C LEU A 71 8.30 0.61 1.97
N LEU A 72 7.82 0.41 3.19
CA LEU A 72 6.44 0.70 3.56
C LEU A 72 6.11 2.19 3.40
N GLU A 73 6.98 3.09 3.84
CA GLU A 73 6.85 4.55 3.65
C GLU A 73 6.78 4.90 2.16
N SER A 74 7.68 4.36 1.34
CA SER A 74 7.67 4.58 -0.12
C SER A 74 6.38 4.09 -0.78
N LEU A 75 5.81 2.98 -0.31
CA LEU A 75 4.52 2.46 -0.78
C LEU A 75 3.36 3.36 -0.36
N PHE A 76 3.39 3.95 0.84
CA PHE A 76 2.39 4.94 1.27
C PHE A 76 2.37 6.14 0.33
N ASP A 77 3.53 6.74 0.06
CA ASP A 77 3.65 7.89 -0.84
C ASP A 77 3.19 7.53 -2.27
N THR A 78 3.60 6.35 -2.75
CA THR A 78 3.22 5.87 -4.09
C THR A 78 1.70 5.68 -4.20
N LEU A 79 1.08 5.03 -3.22
CA LEU A 79 -0.35 4.78 -3.24
C LEU A 79 -1.13 6.08 -3.08
N ASP A 80 -0.72 6.98 -2.20
CA ASP A 80 -1.37 8.29 -2.07
C ASP A 80 -1.27 9.11 -3.35
N SER A 81 -0.13 9.02 -4.04
CA SER A 81 0.02 9.65 -5.36
C SER A 81 -0.96 9.12 -6.41
N HIS A 82 -1.49 7.90 -6.25
CA HIS A 82 -2.50 7.29 -7.12
C HIS A 82 -3.94 7.49 -6.63
N SER A 83 -4.15 8.16 -5.49
CA SER A 83 -5.50 8.41 -4.94
C SER A 83 -6.43 9.06 -5.97
N PRO A 84 -7.67 8.58 -6.13
CA PRO A 84 -8.67 9.27 -6.95
C PRO A 84 -8.92 10.70 -6.45
N GLU A 85 -9.49 11.56 -7.30
CA GLU A 85 -9.87 12.91 -6.88
C GLU A 85 -10.76 12.88 -5.63
N GLY A 86 -10.47 13.75 -4.67
CA GLY A 86 -11.19 13.82 -3.40
C GLY A 86 -10.93 12.64 -2.44
N HIS A 87 -9.91 11.82 -2.69
CA HIS A 87 -9.48 10.75 -1.80
C HIS A 87 -8.02 10.92 -1.36
N TYR A 88 -7.66 10.20 -0.31
CA TYR A 88 -6.30 9.98 0.14
C TYR A 88 -6.07 8.49 0.40
N PHE A 89 -4.82 8.04 0.36
CA PHE A 89 -4.46 6.71 0.81
C PHE A 89 -3.95 6.77 2.25
N GLY A 90 -4.50 5.93 3.11
CA GLY A 90 -4.06 5.88 4.51
C GLY A 90 -5.01 5.11 5.40
N ALA A 91 -4.86 5.31 6.71
CA ALA A 91 -5.78 4.73 7.68
C ALA A 91 -7.15 5.40 7.62
N HIS A 92 -8.21 4.63 7.82
CA HIS A 92 -9.57 5.11 7.90
C HIS A 92 -9.70 6.03 9.12
N PRO A 93 -10.40 7.19 9.03
CA PRO A 93 -10.48 8.14 10.15
C PRO A 93 -11.10 7.55 11.43
N GLY A 94 -11.97 6.55 11.27
CA GLY A 94 -12.60 5.82 12.37
C GLY A 94 -11.88 4.54 12.80
N ASP A 95 -10.87 4.10 12.04
CA ASP A 95 -10.09 2.88 12.34
C ASP A 95 -8.64 3.04 11.88
N GLY A 96 -7.75 3.30 12.84
CA GLY A 96 -6.32 3.52 12.60
C GLY A 96 -5.56 2.30 12.05
N SER A 97 -6.20 1.14 11.97
CA SER A 97 -5.63 -0.11 11.44
C SER A 97 -6.30 -0.59 10.16
N ASP A 98 -7.20 0.21 9.58
CA ASP A 98 -7.90 -0.07 8.33
C ASP A 98 -7.38 0.83 7.22
N TYR A 99 -6.54 0.29 6.34
CA TYR A 99 -5.88 1.02 5.26
C TYR A 99 -6.64 0.88 3.95
N GLY A 100 -6.83 1.99 3.26
CA GLY A 100 -7.58 2.05 2.02
C GLY A 100 -7.49 3.42 1.35
N PHE A 101 -8.23 3.57 0.24
CA PHE A 101 -8.46 4.87 -0.38
C PHE A 101 -9.74 5.48 0.17
N TRP A 102 -9.61 6.47 1.04
CA TRP A 102 -10.73 7.07 1.77
C TRP A 102 -11.02 8.48 1.27
N LYS A 103 -12.25 8.93 1.43
CA LYS A 103 -12.62 10.30 1.07
C LYS A 103 -11.89 11.30 1.95
N THR A 104 -11.36 12.33 1.33
CA THR A 104 -10.86 13.52 2.04
C THR A 104 -12.07 14.32 2.48
N GLU A 105 -12.34 14.36 3.77
CA GLU A 105 -13.34 15.27 4.33
C GLU A 105 -12.80 16.70 4.18
N LEU A 106 -13.35 17.44 3.21
CA LEU A 106 -13.12 18.88 3.08
C LEU A 106 -13.85 19.56 4.23
N PHE A 107 -13.11 20.08 5.20
CA PHE A 107 -13.64 20.95 6.26
C PHE A 107 -13.97 22.35 5.73
#